data_AF-A0A6N7L4U7-F1
#
_entry.id   AF-A0A6N7L4U7-F1
#
_cell.length_a   1.000
_cell.length_b   1.000
_cell.length_c   1.000
_cell.angle_alpha   90.00
_cell.angle_beta   90.00
_cell.angle_gamma   90.00
#
_symmetry.space_group_name_H-M   'P 1'
#
loop_
_entity.id
_entity.type
_entity.pdbx_description
1 polymer ?
#
loop_
_entity_poly.entity_id
_entity_poly.type
_entity_poly.pdbx_seq_one_letter_code
_entity_poly.pdbx_strand_id
1 'polypeptide(L)'
;MTDQTTREEAAQADLATLVEYAGHFADSWSTARRQAWVAAVADRVRHEDGTHSFGPSTPVPAWARLEFDGRLRTGECPILSLGTVPVHVDWPRIVREHQVEMANGFYETAPYGPDILSAFELLTGLGYEPWLDTELHLVDVAEDGTLQIRLEAGALYAEDPVLDRTVREVWDRLGSTERVCVSPDFGGRNVVEWAWY
;
A
#
# COMPACT_ATOMS: atom_id res chain seq x y z
N MET A 1 -20.04 26.47 0.79
CA MET A 1 -19.07 26.63 -0.32
C MET A 1 -17.66 27.00 0.16
N THR A 2 -17.46 27.44 1.40
CA THR A 2 -16.16 27.90 1.93
C THR A 2 -15.24 26.81 2.51
N ASP A 3 -15.75 25.59 2.72
CA ASP A 3 -15.03 24.46 3.37
C ASP A 3 -14.29 23.55 2.35
N GLN A 4 -14.69 23.58 1.08
CA GLN A 4 -14.06 22.77 0.04
C GLN A 4 -12.78 23.43 -0.49
N THR A 5 -12.81 24.74 -0.70
CA THR A 5 -11.65 25.53 -1.16
C THR A 5 -10.48 25.47 -0.19
N THR A 6 -10.74 25.46 1.12
CA THR A 6 -9.69 25.38 2.15
C THR A 6 -9.05 23.99 2.24
N ARG A 7 -9.78 22.92 1.92
CA ARG A 7 -9.23 21.56 1.85
C ARG A 7 -8.38 21.35 0.61
N GLU A 8 -8.82 21.87 -0.53
CA GLU A 8 -8.05 21.88 -1.78
C GLU A 8 -6.74 22.67 -1.59
N GLU A 9 -6.79 23.85 -0.97
CA GLU A 9 -5.60 24.66 -0.67
C GLU A 9 -4.63 23.94 0.28
N ALA A 10 -5.12 23.27 1.33
CA ALA A 10 -4.29 22.49 2.24
C ALA A 10 -3.62 21.29 1.55
N ALA A 11 -4.37 20.54 0.75
CA ALA A 11 -3.82 19.43 -0.04
C ALA A 11 -2.80 19.92 -1.09
N GLN A 12 -2.99 21.13 -1.62
CA GLN A 12 -2.08 21.74 -2.58
C GLN A 12 -0.80 22.27 -1.91
N ALA A 13 -0.88 22.71 -0.65
CA ALA A 13 0.28 23.04 0.16
C ALA A 13 1.07 21.78 0.58
N ASP A 14 0.37 20.72 1.02
CA ASP A 14 0.97 19.41 1.29
C ASP A 14 1.64 18.87 0.03
N LEU A 15 0.98 18.95 -1.13
CA LEU A 15 1.57 18.64 -2.44
C LEU A 15 2.82 19.47 -2.70
N ALA A 16 2.83 20.78 -2.45
CA ALA A 16 3.98 21.62 -2.74
C ALA A 16 5.22 21.19 -1.92
N THR A 17 5.04 20.93 -0.63
CA THR A 17 6.09 20.38 0.24
C THR A 17 6.52 18.99 -0.21
N LEU A 18 5.57 18.13 -0.57
CA LEU A 18 5.84 16.79 -1.06
C LEU A 18 6.53 16.79 -2.44
N VAL A 19 6.19 17.71 -3.35
CA VAL A 19 6.82 17.89 -4.67
C VAL A 19 8.25 18.44 -4.53
N GLU A 20 8.50 19.29 -3.53
CA GLU A 20 9.85 19.71 -3.16
C GLU A 20 10.72 18.51 -2.71
N TYR A 21 10.16 17.60 -1.89
CA TYR A 21 10.80 16.33 -1.55
C TYR A 21 10.88 15.34 -2.74
N ALA A 22 9.90 15.38 -3.65
CA ALA A 22 9.82 14.57 -4.86
C ALA A 22 10.67 15.12 -6.01
N GLY A 23 11.46 16.19 -5.84
CA GLY A 23 12.30 16.74 -6.91
C GLY A 23 13.27 15.74 -7.55
N HIS A 24 13.53 14.60 -6.89
CA HIS A 24 14.27 13.47 -7.42
C HIS A 24 13.41 12.40 -8.14
N PHE A 25 12.09 12.41 -7.96
CA PHE A 25 11.10 11.47 -8.51
C PHE A 25 10.15 12.09 -9.55
N ALA A 26 9.94 13.40 -9.51
CA ALA A 26 8.89 14.14 -10.21
C ALA A 26 9.03 14.16 -11.74
N ASP A 27 10.21 13.86 -12.28
CA ASP A 27 10.43 13.75 -13.73
C ASP A 27 9.85 12.46 -14.33
N SER A 28 9.46 11.47 -13.51
CA SER A 28 8.86 10.22 -13.98
C SER A 28 7.32 10.26 -14.09
N TRP A 29 6.66 11.27 -13.51
CA TRP A 29 5.19 11.34 -13.50
C TRP A 29 4.65 12.31 -14.55
N SER A 30 3.66 11.85 -15.30
CA SER A 30 2.89 12.72 -16.20
C SER A 30 2.16 13.81 -15.40
N THR A 31 1.91 14.96 -16.02
CA THR A 31 1.10 16.04 -15.41
C THR A 31 -0.30 15.54 -15.02
N ALA A 32 -0.90 14.68 -15.84
CA ALA A 32 -2.21 14.08 -15.56
C ALA A 32 -2.20 13.24 -14.28
N ARG A 33 -1.19 12.37 -14.11
CA ARG A 33 -1.04 11.54 -12.91
C ARG A 33 -0.86 12.38 -11.64
N ARG A 34 -0.04 13.44 -11.71
CA ARG A 34 0.13 14.38 -10.59
C ARG A 34 -1.18 15.06 -10.21
N GLN A 35 -1.91 15.61 -11.18
CA GLN A 35 -3.19 16.28 -10.92
C GLN A 35 -4.23 15.32 -10.33
N ALA A 36 -4.29 14.09 -10.84
CA ALA A 36 -5.19 13.06 -10.33
C ALA A 36 -4.86 12.65 -8.89
N TRP A 37 -3.57 12.49 -8.55
CA TRP A 37 -3.14 12.22 -7.17
C TRP A 37 -3.57 13.33 -6.21
N VAL A 38 -3.33 14.60 -6.57
CA VAL A 38 -3.73 15.75 -5.75
C VAL A 38 -5.21 15.76 -5.46
N ALA A 39 -6.02 15.60 -6.51
CA ALA A 39 -7.47 15.56 -6.39
C ALA A 39 -7.92 14.40 -5.48
N ALA A 40 -7.33 13.22 -5.64
CA ALA A 40 -7.64 12.06 -4.81
C ALA A 40 -7.27 12.27 -3.34
N VAL A 41 -6.13 12.91 -3.04
CA VAL A 41 -5.70 13.23 -1.67
C VAL A 41 -6.60 14.28 -1.04
N ALA A 42 -6.95 15.34 -1.80
CA ALA A 42 -7.82 16.42 -1.35
C ALA A 42 -9.24 15.94 -1.03
N ASP A 43 -9.74 14.95 -1.77
CA ASP A 43 -11.09 14.40 -1.62
C ASP A 43 -11.18 13.37 -0.46
N ARG A 44 -10.06 12.91 0.13
CA ARG A 44 -10.07 11.89 1.21
C ARG A 44 -10.97 12.28 2.38
N VAL A 45 -11.71 11.29 2.87
CA VAL A 45 -12.50 11.42 4.11
C VAL A 45 -11.68 10.88 5.27
N ARG A 46 -11.36 11.74 6.25
CA ARG A 46 -10.63 11.33 7.46
C ARG A 46 -11.60 10.89 8.56
N HIS A 47 -11.26 9.81 9.24
CA HIS A 47 -12.00 9.24 10.38
C HIS A 47 -11.30 9.57 11.71
N GLU A 48 -12.04 9.42 12.82
CA GLU A 48 -11.56 9.78 14.17
C GLU A 48 -10.39 8.90 14.66
N ASP A 49 -10.32 7.66 14.17
CA ASP A 49 -9.26 6.69 14.51
C ASP A 49 -7.97 6.89 13.69
N GLY A 50 -7.91 7.96 12.88
CA GLY A 50 -6.78 8.29 12.03
C GLY A 50 -6.75 7.52 10.71
N THR A 51 -7.73 6.67 10.41
CA THR A 51 -7.90 6.06 9.09
C THR A 51 -8.63 7.00 8.12
N HIS A 52 -8.61 6.66 6.84
CA HIS A 52 -9.21 7.43 5.77
C HIS A 52 -9.97 6.52 4.79
N SER A 53 -10.95 7.10 4.10
CA SER A 53 -11.61 6.52 2.92
C SER A 53 -11.27 7.34 1.68
N PHE A 54 -11.40 6.72 0.50
CA PHE A 54 -11.47 7.49 -0.74
C PHE A 54 -12.68 8.42 -0.68
N GLY A 55 -12.50 9.66 -1.10
CA GLY A 55 -13.62 10.59 -1.18
C GLY A 55 -14.67 10.16 -2.19
N PRO A 56 -15.90 10.71 -2.09
CA PRO A 56 -17.01 10.31 -2.95
C PRO A 56 -16.78 10.64 -4.43
N SER A 57 -15.87 11.57 -4.74
CA SER A 57 -15.54 12.00 -6.10
C SER A 57 -14.29 11.31 -6.64
N THR A 58 -13.56 10.58 -5.80
CA THR A 58 -12.29 9.94 -6.13
C THR A 58 -12.56 8.76 -7.08
N PRO A 59 -12.06 8.78 -8.33
CA PRO A 59 -12.43 7.80 -9.34
C PRO A 59 -11.57 6.53 -9.23
N VAL A 60 -11.66 5.82 -8.11
CA VAL A 60 -11.00 4.50 -7.93
C VAL A 60 -11.88 3.36 -8.42
N PRO A 61 -11.30 2.21 -8.78
CA PRO A 61 -12.06 1.00 -9.05
C PRO A 61 -12.99 0.65 -7.88
N ALA A 62 -14.20 0.17 -8.18
CA ALA A 62 -15.20 -0.15 -7.17
C ALA A 62 -14.71 -1.17 -6.12
N TRP A 63 -13.87 -2.13 -6.54
CA TRP A 63 -13.26 -3.09 -5.64
C TRP A 63 -12.32 -2.42 -4.64
N ALA A 64 -11.49 -1.46 -5.08
CA ALA A 64 -10.54 -0.78 -4.20
C ALA A 64 -11.27 -0.03 -3.08
N ARG A 65 -12.42 0.58 -3.43
CA ARG A 65 -13.29 1.21 -2.46
C ARG A 65 -13.85 0.21 -1.45
N LEU A 66 -14.37 -0.92 -1.93
CA LEU A 66 -14.88 -2.00 -1.07
C LEU A 66 -13.82 -2.53 -0.09
N GLU A 67 -12.58 -2.69 -0.56
CA GLU A 67 -11.51 -3.29 0.23
C GLU A 67 -10.81 -2.31 1.18
N PHE A 68 -10.76 -1.01 0.88
CA PHE A 68 -9.85 -0.09 1.57
C PHE A 68 -10.50 1.13 2.22
N ASP A 69 -11.78 1.43 1.94
CA ASP A 69 -12.45 2.54 2.63
C ASP A 69 -12.49 2.29 4.15
N GLY A 70 -12.02 3.30 4.91
CA GLY A 70 -11.94 3.24 6.38
C GLY A 70 -10.76 2.43 6.90
N ARG A 71 -9.81 2.05 6.01
CA ARG A 71 -8.63 1.25 6.36
C ARG A 71 -7.31 1.91 5.98
N LEU A 72 -7.36 2.96 5.17
CA LEU A 72 -6.16 3.66 4.70
C LEU A 72 -5.60 4.57 5.78
N ARG A 73 -4.27 4.62 5.92
CA ARG A 73 -3.56 5.70 6.60
C ARG A 73 -2.80 6.55 5.59
N THR A 74 -2.32 7.71 6.02
CA THR A 74 -1.34 8.47 5.24
C THR A 74 -0.16 7.57 4.89
N GLY A 75 0.20 7.52 3.61
CA GLY A 75 1.28 6.69 3.10
C GLY A 75 2.64 7.06 3.68
N GLU A 76 3.54 6.09 3.78
CA GLU A 76 4.92 6.30 4.23
C GLU A 76 5.75 7.05 3.18
N CYS A 77 5.40 6.89 1.90
CA CYS A 77 5.89 7.71 0.81
C CYS A 77 4.74 8.52 0.20
N PRO A 78 4.34 9.65 0.84
CA PRO A 78 3.10 10.34 0.49
C PRO A 78 3.10 10.79 -0.97
N ILE A 79 4.26 11.12 -1.54
CA ILE A 79 4.42 11.55 -2.94
C ILE A 79 3.98 10.52 -3.98
N LEU A 80 3.88 9.24 -3.61
CA LEU A 80 3.75 8.13 -4.55
C LEU A 80 2.55 7.23 -4.23
N SER A 81 1.87 7.53 -3.11
CA SER A 81 0.88 6.66 -2.48
C SER A 81 -0.48 7.35 -2.28
N LEU A 82 -1.53 6.58 -2.50
CA LEU A 82 -2.91 6.88 -2.15
C LEU A 82 -3.23 6.52 -0.69
N GLY A 83 -2.33 5.84 -0.01
CA GLY A 83 -2.43 5.46 1.39
C GLY A 83 -1.84 4.08 1.65
N THR A 84 -1.56 3.82 2.92
CA THR A 84 -1.09 2.52 3.41
C THR A 84 -2.24 1.77 4.07
N VAL A 85 -2.28 0.44 3.97
CA VAL A 85 -3.26 -0.45 4.61
C VAL A 85 -2.53 -1.28 5.67
N PRO A 86 -2.38 -0.77 6.90
CA PRO A 86 -1.63 -1.44 7.97
C PRO A 86 -2.55 -2.32 8.82
N VAL A 87 -3.53 -2.98 8.19
CA VAL A 87 -4.58 -3.75 8.88
C VAL A 87 -4.87 -5.07 8.18
N HIS A 88 -5.51 -5.98 8.91
CA HIS A 88 -5.97 -7.25 8.35
C HIS A 88 -7.06 -7.01 7.31
N VAL A 89 -6.79 -7.47 6.09
CA VAL A 89 -7.77 -7.68 5.03
C VAL A 89 -7.54 -9.05 4.40
N ASP A 90 -8.49 -9.53 3.61
CA ASP A 90 -8.39 -10.81 2.90
C ASP A 90 -7.46 -10.68 1.68
N TRP A 91 -6.17 -10.48 1.95
CA TRP A 91 -5.14 -10.34 0.92
C TRP A 91 -5.13 -11.50 -0.08
N PRO A 92 -5.24 -12.78 0.35
CA PRO A 92 -5.27 -13.88 -0.60
C PRO A 92 -6.43 -13.81 -1.58
N ARG A 93 -7.62 -13.36 -1.17
CA ARG A 93 -8.73 -13.15 -2.09
C ARG A 93 -8.47 -11.95 -3.00
N ILE A 94 -8.09 -10.80 -2.44
CA ILE A 94 -7.85 -9.55 -3.18
C ILE A 94 -6.85 -9.78 -4.32
N VAL A 95 -5.71 -10.43 -4.02
CA VAL A 95 -4.67 -10.72 -5.03
C VAL A 95 -5.19 -11.63 -6.13
N ARG A 96 -5.99 -12.66 -5.80
CA ARG A 96 -6.56 -13.59 -6.79
C ARG A 96 -7.66 -12.98 -7.65
N GLU A 97 -8.59 -12.24 -7.03
CA GLU A 97 -9.81 -11.72 -7.70
C GLU A 97 -9.53 -10.51 -8.57
N HIS A 98 -8.59 -9.66 -8.16
CA HIS A 98 -8.34 -8.39 -8.86
C HIS A 98 -7.09 -8.45 -9.74
N GLN A 99 -6.48 -9.65 -9.87
CA GLN A 99 -5.23 -9.92 -10.60
C GLN A 99 -4.20 -8.81 -10.40
N VAL A 100 -4.15 -8.26 -9.18
CA VAL A 100 -3.32 -7.11 -8.89
C VAL A 100 -1.88 -7.59 -8.94
N GLU A 101 -1.09 -6.95 -9.79
CA GLU A 101 0.35 -7.09 -9.73
C GLU A 101 0.84 -6.50 -8.41
N MET A 102 1.03 -7.34 -7.41
CA MET A 102 1.76 -6.96 -6.21
C MET A 102 3.20 -6.66 -6.62
N ALA A 103 3.66 -5.44 -6.40
CA ALA A 103 5.07 -5.09 -6.52
C ALA A 103 5.77 -5.30 -5.17
N ASN A 104 7.05 -5.61 -5.24
CA ASN A 104 7.95 -5.60 -4.09
C ASN A 104 8.82 -4.36 -4.19
N GLY A 105 8.71 -3.48 -3.19
CA GLY A 105 9.50 -2.28 -3.09
C GLY A 105 9.30 -1.29 -4.24
N PHE A 106 10.10 -0.24 -4.16
CA PHE A 106 10.14 0.85 -5.11
C PHE A 106 10.90 0.46 -6.40
N TYR A 107 10.17 -0.11 -7.37
CA TYR A 107 10.46 -0.14 -8.83
C TYR A 107 11.21 -1.28 -9.52
N GLU A 108 11.86 -2.25 -8.89
CA GLU A 108 12.85 -3.06 -9.66
C GLU A 108 12.67 -4.58 -9.66
N THR A 109 11.65 -5.13 -8.99
CA THR A 109 11.44 -6.58 -9.00
C THR A 109 10.07 -6.99 -9.57
N ALA A 110 10.10 -8.06 -10.38
CA ALA A 110 8.95 -8.62 -11.09
C ALA A 110 7.86 -9.11 -10.11
N PRO A 111 6.57 -9.21 -10.53
CA PRO A 111 5.46 -9.31 -9.59
C PRO A 111 5.49 -10.58 -8.74
N TYR A 112 5.34 -10.42 -7.42
CA TYR A 112 5.40 -11.51 -6.44
C TYR A 112 4.02 -11.98 -5.95
N GLY A 113 2.94 -11.65 -6.66
CA GLY A 113 1.59 -12.10 -6.28
C GLY A 113 1.53 -13.59 -5.95
N PRO A 114 2.02 -14.52 -6.80
CA PRO A 114 2.05 -15.95 -6.51
C PRO A 114 2.87 -16.34 -5.28
N ASP A 115 4.01 -15.69 -5.04
CA ASP A 115 4.91 -16.03 -3.93
C ASP A 115 4.36 -15.52 -2.61
N ILE A 116 3.77 -14.31 -2.59
CA ILE A 116 3.01 -13.78 -1.45
C ILE A 116 1.85 -14.72 -1.12
N LEU A 117 1.07 -15.15 -2.12
CA LEU A 117 -0.01 -16.12 -1.91
C LEU A 117 0.51 -17.44 -1.30
N SER A 118 1.63 -17.96 -1.81
CA SER A 118 2.27 -19.18 -1.28
C SER A 118 2.74 -19.03 0.16
N ALA A 119 3.28 -17.86 0.53
CA ALA A 119 3.66 -17.53 1.91
C ALA A 119 2.45 -17.43 2.84
N PHE A 120 1.38 -16.76 2.40
CA PHE A 120 0.11 -16.70 3.13
C PHE A 120 -0.47 -18.09 3.36
N GLU A 121 -0.50 -18.94 2.33
CA GLU A 121 -1.00 -20.32 2.41
C GLU A 121 -0.17 -21.17 3.38
N LEU A 122 1.16 -21.02 3.39
CA LEU A 122 2.03 -21.71 4.36
C LEU A 122 1.70 -21.31 5.80
N LEU A 123 1.70 -20.01 6.07
CA LEU A 123 1.49 -19.48 7.42
C LEU A 123 0.09 -19.87 7.94
N THR A 124 -0.93 -19.71 7.10
CA THR A 124 -2.30 -20.12 7.42
C THR A 124 -2.39 -21.64 7.66
N GLY A 125 -1.74 -22.44 6.83
CA GLY A 125 -1.70 -23.90 6.97
C GLY A 125 -0.99 -24.39 8.26
N LEU A 126 -0.14 -23.55 8.83
CA LEU A 126 0.53 -23.77 10.12
C LEU A 126 -0.23 -23.19 11.31
N GLY A 127 -1.40 -22.59 11.08
CA GLY A 127 -2.26 -22.02 12.12
C GLY A 127 -1.94 -20.58 12.52
N TYR A 128 -1.09 -19.88 11.76
CA TYR A 128 -0.87 -18.45 11.97
C TYR A 128 -1.94 -17.62 11.25
N GLU A 129 -2.12 -16.38 11.70
CA GLU A 129 -2.96 -15.38 11.04
C GLU A 129 -2.08 -14.33 10.36
N PRO A 130 -1.63 -14.58 9.10
CA PRO A 130 -0.78 -13.65 8.40
C PRO A 130 -1.55 -12.40 7.94
N TRP A 131 -0.87 -11.26 7.93
CA TRP A 131 -1.36 -10.04 7.31
C TRP A 131 -0.21 -9.27 6.66
N LEU A 132 -0.56 -8.42 5.71
CA LEU A 132 0.40 -7.67 4.91
C LEU A 132 0.16 -6.18 5.13
N ASP A 133 1.21 -5.44 5.46
CA ASP A 133 1.21 -3.98 5.30
C ASP A 133 1.48 -3.66 3.83
N THR A 134 0.63 -2.83 3.23
CA THR A 134 0.61 -2.59 1.79
C THR A 134 0.38 -1.13 1.48
N GLU A 135 1.16 -0.61 0.54
CA GLU A 135 1.00 0.75 0.05
C GLU A 135 0.27 0.76 -1.30
N LEU A 136 -0.70 1.68 -1.45
CA LEU A 136 -1.50 1.81 -2.67
C LEU A 136 -0.86 2.86 -3.57
N HIS A 137 -0.21 2.46 -4.64
CA HIS A 137 0.39 3.39 -5.59
C HIS A 137 -0.57 3.73 -6.71
N LEU A 138 -0.74 5.03 -6.98
CA LEU A 138 -1.29 5.47 -8.25
C LEU A 138 -0.23 5.20 -9.32
N VAL A 139 -0.47 4.31 -10.28
CA VAL A 139 0.48 4.00 -11.36
C VAL A 139 0.17 4.74 -12.66
N ASP A 140 -1.11 4.97 -12.95
CA ASP A 140 -1.56 5.73 -14.12
C ASP A 140 -3.02 6.21 -13.95
N VAL A 141 -3.54 6.92 -14.95
CA VAL A 141 -4.94 7.31 -15.06
C VAL A 141 -5.49 6.76 -16.37
N ALA A 142 -6.56 5.98 -16.30
CA ALA A 142 -7.23 5.43 -17.47
C ALA A 142 -7.88 6.54 -18.32
N GLU A 143 -8.25 6.23 -19.56
CA GLU A 143 -8.89 7.18 -20.48
C GLU A 143 -10.22 7.75 -19.95
N ASP A 144 -10.95 6.96 -19.14
CA ASP A 144 -12.20 7.37 -18.49
C ASP A 144 -11.99 8.16 -17.19
N GLY A 145 -10.73 8.44 -16.82
CA GLY A 145 -10.36 9.13 -15.59
C GLY A 145 -10.22 8.23 -14.37
N THR A 146 -10.47 6.92 -14.48
CA THR A 146 -10.29 5.97 -13.37
C THR A 146 -8.81 5.89 -12.99
N LEU A 147 -8.52 5.99 -11.70
CA LEU A 147 -7.19 5.81 -11.14
C LEU A 147 -6.76 4.35 -11.30
N GLN A 148 -5.64 4.11 -11.97
CA GLN A 148 -5.02 2.80 -12.00
C GLN A 148 -4.11 2.65 -10.80
N ILE A 149 -4.42 1.67 -9.95
CA ILE A 149 -3.71 1.43 -8.70
C ILE A 149 -2.91 0.14 -8.75
N ARG A 150 -1.75 0.18 -8.10
CA ARG A 150 -0.91 -0.98 -7.82
C ARG A 150 -0.73 -1.11 -6.31
N LEU A 151 -0.63 -2.34 -5.83
CA LEU A 151 -0.36 -2.63 -4.43
C LEU A 151 1.14 -2.95 -4.29
N GLU A 152 1.82 -2.24 -3.41
CA GLU A 152 3.19 -2.52 -3.02
C GLU A 152 3.19 -3.28 -1.70
N ALA A 153 3.73 -4.50 -1.71
CA ALA A 153 3.89 -5.29 -0.50
C ALA A 153 5.01 -4.68 0.36
N GLY A 154 4.67 -4.13 1.52
CA GLY A 154 5.61 -3.52 2.46
C GLY A 154 6.23 -4.54 3.43
N ALA A 155 5.40 -5.24 4.21
CA ALA A 155 5.87 -6.27 5.13
C ALA A 155 4.81 -7.33 5.44
N LEU A 156 5.22 -8.59 5.57
CA LEU A 156 4.38 -9.72 5.94
C LEU A 156 4.56 -10.03 7.44
N TYR A 157 3.45 -9.99 8.15
CA TYR A 157 3.35 -10.16 9.59
C TYR A 157 2.55 -11.41 9.95
N ALA A 158 2.68 -11.85 11.19
CA ALA A 158 1.82 -12.85 11.82
C ALA A 158 1.56 -12.43 13.28
N GLU A 159 0.36 -12.68 13.80
CA GLU A 159 -0.02 -12.23 15.16
C GLU A 159 0.76 -12.93 16.30
N ASP A 160 1.39 -14.07 16.02
CA ASP A 160 2.16 -14.88 16.96
C ASP A 160 3.65 -15.00 16.59
N PRO A 161 4.54 -15.27 17.57
CA PRO A 161 5.94 -15.58 17.29
C PRO A 161 6.07 -16.77 16.32
N VAL A 162 6.64 -16.49 15.16
CA VAL A 162 6.87 -17.52 14.14
C VAL A 162 8.19 -18.23 14.43
N LEU A 163 8.16 -19.57 14.44
CA LEU A 163 9.37 -20.37 14.64
C LEU A 163 10.40 -20.07 13.53
N ASP A 164 11.68 -19.96 13.89
CA ASP A 164 12.78 -19.67 12.94
C ASP A 164 12.76 -20.55 11.68
N ARG A 165 12.42 -21.84 11.84
CA ARG A 165 12.32 -22.78 10.70
C ARG A 165 11.22 -22.39 9.70
N THR A 166 10.10 -21.87 10.20
CA THR A 166 8.96 -21.43 9.41
C THR A 166 9.30 -20.11 8.71
N VAL A 167 10.00 -19.20 9.39
CA VAL A 167 10.52 -17.97 8.78
C VAL A 167 11.44 -18.31 7.60
N ARG A 168 12.34 -19.27 7.75
CA ARG A 168 13.23 -19.73 6.65
C ARG A 168 12.47 -20.38 5.50
N GLU A 169 11.44 -21.16 5.78
CA GLU A 169 10.63 -21.78 4.71
C GLU A 169 9.81 -20.73 3.93
N VAL A 170 9.24 -19.74 4.62
CA VAL A 170 8.57 -18.59 3.98
C VAL A 170 9.58 -17.83 3.11
N TRP A 171 10.80 -17.63 3.61
CA TRP A 171 11.87 -16.98 2.86
C TRP A 171 12.25 -17.74 1.59
N ASP A 172 12.51 -19.04 1.67
CA ASP A 172 12.85 -19.86 0.50
C ASP A 172 11.79 -19.79 -0.60
N ARG A 173 10.50 -19.67 -0.21
CA ARG A 173 9.38 -19.51 -1.15
C ARG A 173 9.32 -18.12 -1.78
N LEU A 174 9.65 -17.07 -1.03
CA LEU A 174 9.63 -15.69 -1.51
C LEU A 174 10.85 -15.32 -2.36
N GLY A 175 11.85 -16.21 -2.46
CA GLY A 175 13.02 -16.02 -3.34
C GLY A 175 13.90 -14.82 -3.01
N SER A 176 13.68 -14.16 -1.87
CA SER A 176 14.46 -13.00 -1.44
C SER A 176 15.84 -13.40 -0.91
N THR A 177 16.76 -12.46 -0.76
CA THR A 177 18.04 -12.64 -0.04
C THR A 177 18.18 -11.66 1.14
N GLU A 178 17.12 -10.90 1.46
CA GLU A 178 17.19 -9.77 2.39
C GLU A 178 16.48 -9.97 3.73
N ARG A 179 16.84 -9.11 4.69
CA ARG A 179 16.93 -9.37 6.13
C ARG A 179 15.58 -9.50 6.84
N VAL A 180 15.53 -10.43 7.79
CA VAL A 180 14.54 -10.43 8.88
C VAL A 180 14.82 -9.23 9.78
N CYS A 181 13.96 -8.22 9.75
CA CYS A 181 13.90 -7.20 10.78
C CYS A 181 12.78 -7.56 11.75
N VAL A 182 13.14 -8.09 12.93
CA VAL A 182 12.21 -8.13 14.06
C VAL A 182 12.17 -6.72 14.62
N SER A 183 11.25 -5.88 14.12
CA SER A 183 11.09 -4.53 14.64
C SER A 183 10.30 -4.56 15.97
N PRO A 184 10.85 -4.00 17.06
CA PRO A 184 10.12 -3.82 18.31
C PRO A 184 8.99 -2.78 18.18
N ASP A 185 9.07 -1.88 17.19
CA ASP A 185 8.11 -0.79 16.99
C ASP A 185 6.72 -1.31 16.53
N PHE A 186 6.68 -2.53 15.99
CA PHE A 186 5.45 -3.25 15.64
C PHE A 186 5.17 -4.45 16.58
N GLY A 187 5.71 -4.40 17.81
CA GLY A 187 5.45 -5.42 18.83
C GLY A 187 6.24 -6.72 18.68
N GLY A 188 7.29 -6.76 17.85
CA GLY A 188 8.20 -7.91 17.70
C GLY A 188 7.68 -9.04 16.79
N ARG A 189 6.90 -8.72 15.75
CA ARG A 189 6.00 -9.64 15.03
C ARG A 189 6.17 -9.69 13.50
N ASN A 190 7.37 -9.40 12.99
CA ASN A 190 7.60 -9.42 11.55
C ASN A 190 8.06 -10.82 11.12
N VAL A 191 7.42 -11.39 10.10
CA VAL A 191 7.89 -12.64 9.48
C VAL A 191 8.90 -12.31 8.40
N VAL A 192 8.60 -11.33 7.54
CA VAL A 192 9.49 -10.78 6.51
C VAL A 192 9.15 -9.30 6.31
N GLU A 193 10.15 -8.43 6.38
CA GLU A 193 10.06 -7.04 5.94
C GLU A 193 10.77 -6.95 4.58
N TRP A 194 10.10 -6.42 3.57
CA TRP A 194 10.77 -6.09 2.32
C TRP A 194 11.50 -4.77 2.54
N ALA A 195 12.78 -4.86 2.90
CA ALA A 195 13.56 -3.70 3.23
C ALA A 195 13.71 -2.80 2.00
N TRP A 196 13.24 -1.56 2.13
CA TRP A 196 13.45 -0.47 1.20
C TRP A 196 14.95 -0.21 1.00
N TYR A 197 15.53 -0.66 -0.12
CA TYR A 197 16.88 -0.28 -0.53
C TYR A 197 16.99 -0.03 -2.02
#